data_AF-A0A8T3N0U6-F1
#
_entry.id   AF-A0A8T3N0U6-F1
#
_cell.length_a   1.000
_cell.length_b   1.000
_cell.length_c   1.000
_cell.angle_alpha   90.00
_cell.angle_beta   90.00
_cell.angle_gamma   90.00
#
_symmetry.space_group_name_H-M   'P 1'
#
loop_
_entity.id
_entity.type
_entity.pdbx_description
1 polymer ?
#
loop_
_entity_poly.entity_id
_entity_poly.type
_entity_poly.pdbx_seq_one_letter_code
_entity_poly.pdbx_strand_id
1 'polypeptide(L)'
;MSTAMLIPGPDAGEPVVGPGVADRLAALGVTHVSLLRDPDGIGIVLEGWAFDPARIDEAVRVVFPAGDSTIRILHEVERVAVTVANMIKEV
;
A
#
# COMPACT_ATOMS: atom_id res chain seq x y z
N MET A 1 5.81 7.14 9.62
CA MET A 1 5.66 5.97 8.73
C MET A 1 4.44 6.23 7.87
N SER A 2 4.64 6.37 6.58
CA SER A 2 3.61 6.68 5.60
C SER A 2 3.01 5.40 5.04
N THR A 3 1.69 5.39 4.84
CA THR A 3 0.96 4.26 4.25
C THR A 3 -0.02 4.77 3.20
N ALA A 4 -0.11 4.04 2.08
CA ALA A 4 -1.15 4.22 1.07
C ALA A 4 -1.66 2.87 0.60
N MET A 5 -2.94 2.82 0.21
CA MET A 5 -3.55 1.64 -0.39
C MET A 5 -3.97 1.94 -1.83
N LEU A 6 -3.60 1.06 -2.75
CA LEU A 6 -4.03 1.07 -4.13
C LEU A 6 -5.13 0.04 -4.33
N ILE A 7 -6.21 0.46 -4.97
CA ILE A 7 -7.35 -0.38 -5.34
C ILE A 7 -7.50 -0.30 -6.86
N PRO A 8 -6.94 -1.26 -7.62
CA PRO A 8 -7.20 -1.40 -9.05
C PRO A 8 -8.70 -1.49 -9.37
N GLY A 9 -9.13 -0.76 -10.40
CA GLY A 9 -10.43 -0.99 -11.04
C GLY A 9 -10.48 -2.31 -11.81
N PRO A 10 -11.66 -2.70 -12.34
CA PRO A 10 -11.86 -3.99 -13.01
C PRO A 10 -11.01 -4.17 -14.27
N ASP A 11 -10.68 -3.08 -14.96
CA ASP A 11 -9.86 -3.09 -16.18
C ASP A 11 -8.36 -2.91 -15.89
N ALA A 12 -7.96 -2.93 -14.61
CA ALA A 12 -6.56 -2.84 -14.25
C ALA A 12 -5.81 -4.12 -14.57
N GLY A 13 -4.64 -3.95 -15.20
CA GLY A 13 -3.67 -5.03 -15.34
C GLY A 13 -3.24 -5.57 -13.99
N GLU A 14 -2.66 -6.78 -13.99
CA GLU A 14 -2.16 -7.38 -12.77
C GLU A 14 -1.02 -6.54 -12.16
N PRO A 15 -1.02 -6.32 -10.83
CA PRO A 15 0.08 -5.64 -10.17
C PRO A 15 1.36 -6.48 -10.28
N VAL A 16 2.45 -5.83 -10.68
CA VAL A 16 3.76 -6.48 -10.75
C VAL A 16 4.48 -6.25 -9.43
N VAL A 17 4.83 -7.33 -8.74
CA VAL A 17 5.68 -7.31 -7.53
C VAL A 17 6.80 -8.33 -7.71
N GLY A 18 8.02 -7.85 -7.90
CA GLY A 18 9.20 -8.67 -8.14
C GLY A 18 10.50 -7.87 -7.91
N PRO A 19 11.69 -8.48 -7.97
CA PRO A 19 12.93 -7.84 -7.54
C PRO A 19 13.20 -6.47 -8.19
N GLY A 20 13.04 -6.36 -9.52
CA GLY A 20 13.23 -5.08 -10.21
C GLY A 20 12.16 -4.02 -9.92
N VAL A 21 10.96 -4.43 -9.47
CA VAL A 21 9.94 -3.50 -8.97
C VAL A 21 10.29 -3.06 -7.55
N ALA A 22 10.75 -3.98 -6.70
CA ALA A 22 11.12 -3.72 -5.33
C ALA A 22 12.22 -2.64 -5.24
N ASP A 23 13.25 -2.71 -6.09
CA ASP A 23 14.31 -1.68 -6.13
C ASP A 23 13.77 -0.29 -6.47
N ARG A 24 12.82 -0.21 -7.40
CA ARG A 24 12.17 1.06 -7.78
C ARG A 24 11.27 1.59 -6.68
N LEU A 25 10.52 0.72 -5.99
CA LEU A 25 9.70 1.10 -4.84
C LEU A 25 10.59 1.55 -3.66
N ALA A 26 11.71 0.88 -3.43
CA ALA A 26 12.70 1.27 -2.42
C ALA A 26 13.28 2.66 -2.70
N ALA A 27 13.55 2.99 -3.97
CA ALA A 27 13.97 4.34 -4.38
C ALA A 27 12.89 5.42 -4.12
N LEU A 28 11.62 5.02 -4.01
CA LEU A 28 10.51 5.90 -3.60
C LEU A 28 10.30 5.92 -2.08
N GLY A 29 11.17 5.26 -1.30
CA GLY A 29 11.09 5.22 0.16
C GLY A 29 10.12 4.18 0.72
N VAL A 30 9.54 3.33 -0.13
CA VAL A 30 8.71 2.18 0.28
C VAL A 30 9.60 1.08 0.85
N THR A 31 9.26 0.59 2.03
CA THR A 31 9.99 -0.48 2.72
C THR A 31 9.17 -1.76 2.89
N HIS A 32 7.85 -1.67 2.74
CA HIS A 32 6.96 -2.83 2.78
C HIS A 32 5.88 -2.73 1.71
N VAL A 33 5.59 -3.87 1.10
CA VAL A 33 4.51 -4.02 0.12
C VAL A 33 3.70 -5.25 0.51
N SER A 34 2.39 -5.08 0.68
CA SER A 34 1.47 -6.19 0.92
C SER A 34 0.48 -6.29 -0.23
N LEU A 35 0.31 -7.49 -0.76
CA LEU A 35 -0.68 -7.81 -1.78
C LEU A 35 -1.82 -8.58 -1.13
N LEU A 36 -3.03 -8.04 -1.21
CA LEU A 36 -4.23 -8.56 -0.56
C LEU A 36 -5.26 -8.88 -1.64
N ARG A 37 -6.07 -9.92 -1.44
CA ARG A 37 -7.14 -10.30 -2.37
C ARG A 37 -8.37 -10.75 -1.61
N ASP A 38 -9.52 -10.40 -2.15
CA ASP A 38 -10.83 -10.92 -1.76
C ASP A 38 -11.61 -11.34 -3.03
N PRO A 39 -12.90 -11.71 -2.93
CA PRO A 39 -13.71 -12.01 -4.11
C PRO A 39 -13.93 -10.84 -5.07
N ASP A 40 -13.84 -9.59 -4.59
CA ASP A 40 -14.16 -8.37 -5.35
C ASP A 40 -12.92 -7.77 -6.04
N GLY A 41 -11.70 -8.13 -5.61
CA GLY A 41 -10.49 -7.72 -6.30
C GLY A 41 -9.19 -7.84 -5.50
N ILE A 42 -8.24 -6.98 -5.85
CA ILE A 42 -6.91 -6.91 -5.24
C ILE A 42 -6.74 -5.54 -4.56
N GLY A 43 -6.14 -5.54 -3.37
CA GLY A 43 -5.62 -4.35 -2.72
C GLY A 43 -4.10 -4.42 -2.58
N ILE A 44 -3.42 -3.30 -2.77
CA ILE A 44 -1.97 -3.19 -2.56
C ILE A 44 -1.74 -2.17 -1.45
N VAL A 45 -1.01 -2.55 -0.40
CA VAL A 45 -0.58 -1.62 0.64
C VAL A 45 0.89 -1.30 0.42
N LEU A 46 1.21 -0.01 0.41
CA LEU A 46 2.57 0.51 0.33
C LEU A 46 2.89 1.22 1.64
N GLU A 47 3.96 0.81 2.30
CA GLU A 47 4.41 1.43 3.55
C GLU A 47 5.89 1.78 3.50
N GLY A 48 6.24 2.91 4.11
CA GLY A 48 7.62 3.35 4.20
C GLY A 48 7.80 4.55 5.09
N TRP A 49 8.93 4.63 5.78
CA TRP A 49 9.26 5.80 6.60
C TRP A 49 9.69 7.01 5.75
N ALA A 50 10.35 6.76 4.61
CA ALA A 50 10.74 7.76 3.63
C ALA A 50 9.75 7.90 2.46
N PHE A 51 8.67 7.12 2.48
CA PHE A 51 7.68 7.13 1.42
C PHE A 51 6.84 8.41 1.47
N ASP A 52 6.86 9.17 0.38
CA ASP A 52 6.10 10.40 0.22
C ASP A 52 4.77 10.15 -0.53
N PRO A 53 3.59 10.25 0.13
CA PRO A 53 2.29 10.10 -0.51
C PRO A 53 2.04 11.08 -1.66
N ALA A 54 2.71 12.24 -1.69
CA ALA A 54 2.55 13.20 -2.78
C ALA A 54 3.11 12.67 -4.11
N ARG A 55 3.97 11.64 -4.06
CA ARG A 55 4.58 10.96 -5.22
C ARG A 55 3.92 9.62 -5.53
N ILE A 56 2.70 9.38 -5.03
CA ILE A 56 2.00 8.11 -5.17
C ILE A 56 1.84 7.67 -6.64
N ASP A 57 1.68 8.60 -7.58
CA ASP A 57 1.54 8.27 -9.00
C ASP A 57 2.78 7.58 -9.58
N GLU A 58 3.98 7.88 -9.04
CA GLU A 58 5.20 7.17 -9.41
C GLU A 58 5.17 5.72 -8.91
N ALA A 59 4.71 5.51 -7.68
CA ALA A 59 4.55 4.16 -7.13
C ALA A 59 3.48 3.36 -7.89
N VAL A 60 2.37 4.01 -8.28
CA VAL A 60 1.32 3.42 -9.12
C VAL A 60 1.90 2.95 -10.45
N ARG A 61 2.68 3.77 -11.15
CA ARG A 61 3.32 3.39 -12.42
C ARG A 61 4.32 2.23 -12.26
N VAL A 62 4.98 2.14 -11.12
CA VAL A 62 5.92 1.05 -10.81
C VAL A 62 5.19 -0.28 -10.60
N VAL A 63 4.04 -0.25 -9.91
CA VAL A 63 3.21 -1.45 -9.63
C VAL A 63 2.35 -1.84 -10.83
N PHE A 64 1.82 -0.86 -11.58
CA PHE A 64 0.93 -1.04 -12.72
C PHE A 64 1.54 -0.40 -13.98
N PRO A 65 2.55 -1.03 -14.61
CA PRO A 65 3.27 -0.45 -15.73
C PRO A 65 2.44 -0.34 -17.02
N ALA A 66 1.34 -1.08 -17.12
CA ALA A 66 0.46 -1.06 -18.30
C ALA A 66 -0.37 0.23 -18.43
N GLY A 67 -0.37 1.12 -17.42
CA GLY A 67 -0.74 2.54 -17.56
C GLY A 67 -2.22 2.88 -17.83
N ASP A 68 -3.04 1.94 -18.28
CA ASP A 68 -4.34 2.26 -18.90
C ASP A 68 -5.53 2.18 -17.93
N SER A 69 -5.28 1.98 -16.64
CA SER A 69 -6.33 1.62 -15.69
C SER A 69 -6.51 2.61 -14.56
N THR A 70 -7.77 2.73 -14.13
CA THR A 70 -8.13 3.59 -13.00
C THR A 70 -7.72 2.89 -11.71
N ILE A 71 -6.69 3.42 -11.04
CA ILE A 71 -6.27 2.97 -9.72
C ILE A 71 -6.82 3.97 -8.70
N ARG A 72 -7.69 3.50 -7.80
CA ARG A 72 -8.16 4.32 -6.69
C ARG A 72 -7.12 4.29 -5.57
N ILE A 73 -6.80 5.47 -5.05
CA ILE A 73 -5.77 5.64 -4.01
C ILE A 73 -6.45 6.03 -2.70
N LEU A 74 -6.16 5.29 -1.64
CA LEU A 74 -6.60 5.58 -0.28
C LEU A 74 -5.37 5.99 0.53
N HIS A 75 -5.41 7.21 1.08
CA HIS A 75 -4.36 7.71 1.96
C HIS A 75 -4.74 7.47 3.42
N GLU A 76 -3.73 7.22 4.26
CA GLU A 76 -3.93 7.22 5.70
C GLU A 76 -4.37 8.61 6.16
N VAL A 77 -5.56 8.70 6.75
CA VAL A 77 -6.08 9.93 7.38
C VAL A 77 -5.80 9.94 8.88
N GLU A 78 -5.91 8.78 9.52
CA GLU A 78 -5.69 8.60 10.95
C GLU A 78 -5.14 7.20 11.22
N ARG A 79 -4.23 7.10 12.19
CA ARG A 79 -3.70 5.83 12.70
C ARG A 79 -3.90 5.75 14.20
N VAL A 80 -4.63 4.73 14.62
CA VAL A 80 -4.91 4.47 16.04
C VAL A 80 -4.30 3.13 16.43
N ALA A 81 -3.51 3.13 17.50
CA ALA A 81 -3.04 1.90 18.12
C ALA A 81 -4.10 1.40 19.12
N VAL A 82 -4.52 0.15 18.99
CA VAL A 82 -5.49 -0.49 19.88
C VAL A 82 -4.78 -1.55 20.71
N THR A 83 -5.01 -1.54 22.02
CA THR A 83 -4.49 -2.54 22.95
C THR A 83 -5.63 -3.09 23.80
N VAL A 84 -5.52 -4.36 24.22
CA VAL A 84 -6.41 -4.91 25.24
C VAL A 84 -6.07 -4.31 26.59
N ALA A 85 -7.07 -3.75 27.28
CA ALA A 85 -6.92 -3.36 28.67
C ALA A 85 -6.85 -4.64 29.53
N ASN A 86 -5.64 -5.01 29.97
CA ASN A 86 -5.51 -6.03 31.01
C ASN A 86 -6.11 -5.44 32.30
N MET A 87 -7.28 -5.95 32.72
CA MET A 87 -7.74 -5.74 34.09
C MET A 87 -6.73 -6.38 35.03
N ILE A 88 -5.85 -5.57 35.60
CA ILE A 88 -5.10 -5.95 36.79
C ILE A 88 -6.18 -6.17 37.86
N LYS A 89 -6.45 -7.43 38.20
CA LYS A 89 -7.14 -7.73 39.45
C LYS A 89 -6.20 -7.27 40.56
N GLU A 90 -6.58 -6.20 41.25
CA GLU A 90 -5.97 -5.84 42.53
C GLU A 90 -6.14 -7.04 43.49
N VAL A 91 -5.04 -7.30 44.21
CA VAL A 91 -4.79 -8.43 45.11
C VAL A 91 -5.75 -8.42 46.30
#